data_AF-A0AAU6WQ07-F1
#
_entry.id   AF-A0AAU6WQ07-F1
#
_cell.length_a   1.000
_cell.length_b   1.000
_cell.length_c   1.000
_cell.angle_alpha   90.00
_cell.angle_beta   90.00
_cell.angle_gamma   90.00
#
_symmetry.space_group_name_H-M   'P 1'
#
loop_
_entity.id
_entity.type
_entity.pdbx_description
1 polymer ?
#
loop_
_entity_poly.entity_id
_entity_poly.type
_entity_poly.pdbx_seq_one_letter_code
_entity_poly.pdbx_strand_id
1 'polypeptide(L)'
;MEKIKKGILIHILILCFVGTIKGQILEVYRPIIVTYKSEILNNKKIDIGIFDYFKQDTSKMKYEYLKYDSDKGVLLKYDKSNKDFKTILCLNTQNFKSKQEIKLGMFDGFVLTQENSGSYKAASPYGDGRYPSHHKIIKSIEILQKTKKRLIIRVNYQDEFEWKYFGILVLNDYRYENLEDDE
;
A
#
# COMPACT_ATOMS: atom_id res chain seq x y z
N MET A 1 47.06 23.98 40.43
CA MET A 1 47.20 22.73 39.63
C MET A 1 45.88 21.95 39.49
N GLU A 2 44.98 21.95 40.48
CA GLU A 2 43.68 21.24 40.40
C GLU A 2 42.69 21.79 39.35
N LYS A 3 42.65 23.11 39.12
CA LYS A 3 41.71 23.71 38.15
C LYS A 3 41.96 23.24 36.70
N ILE A 4 43.22 23.02 36.34
CA ILE A 4 43.61 22.53 35.00
C ILE A 4 43.15 21.08 34.81
N LYS A 5 43.24 20.25 35.87
CA LYS A 5 42.77 18.85 35.84
C LYS A 5 41.25 18.74 35.65
N LYS A 6 40.46 19.62 36.28
CA LYS A 6 38.99 19.67 36.11
C LYS A 6 38.58 20.08 34.69
N GLY A 7 39.25 21.08 34.11
CA GLY A 7 38.96 21.54 32.74
C GLY A 7 39.19 20.46 31.67
N ILE A 8 40.29 19.70 31.83
CA ILE A 8 40.63 18.57 30.96
C ILE A 8 39.61 17.43 31.10
N LEU A 9 39.18 17.12 32.33
CA LEU A 9 38.18 16.08 32.58
C LEU A 9 36.83 16.40 31.91
N ILE A 10 36.40 17.68 31.98
CA ILE A 10 35.16 18.14 31.33
C ILE A 10 35.27 18.05 29.81
N HIS A 11 36.43 18.40 29.23
CA HIS A 11 36.65 18.29 27.78
C HIS A 11 36.62 16.84 27.29
N ILE A 12 37.20 15.91 28.05
CA ILE A 12 37.15 14.48 27.74
C ILE A 12 35.70 13.97 27.83
N LEU A 13 34.94 14.38 28.85
CA LEU A 13 33.53 14.01 28.97
C LEU A 13 32.72 14.48 27.76
N ILE A 14 32.88 15.75 27.35
CA ILE A 14 32.17 16.31 26.19
C ILE A 14 32.56 15.56 24.90
N LEU A 15 33.85 15.27 24.68
CA LEU A 15 34.31 14.50 23.52
C LEU A 15 33.73 13.07 23.47
N CYS A 16 33.58 12.41 24.62
CA CYS A 16 32.93 11.10 24.72
C CYS A 16 31.43 11.15 24.38
N PHE A 17 30.75 12.28 24.65
CA PHE A 17 29.34 12.47 24.29
C PHE A 17 29.12 12.87 22.83
N VAL A 18 30.06 13.58 22.20
CA VAL A 18 29.94 13.97 20.78
C VAL A 18 30.09 12.75 19.85
N GLY A 19 30.89 11.75 20.24
CA GLY A 19 31.11 10.52 19.45
C GLY A 19 29.96 9.51 19.45
N THR A 20 28.93 9.68 20.30
CA THR A 20 27.81 8.73 20.43
C THR A 20 26.55 9.16 19.69
N ILE A 21 26.50 10.37 19.14
CA ILE A 21 25.39 10.81 18.27
C ILE A 21 25.66 10.30 16.84
N LYS A 22 25.55 8.99 16.65
CA LYS A 22 25.14 8.48 15.34
C LYS A 22 23.69 8.89 15.19
N GLY A 23 23.46 10.10 14.67
CA GLY A 23 22.14 10.48 14.20
C GLY A 23 21.68 9.38 13.27
N GLN A 24 20.64 8.63 13.67
CA GLN A 24 19.92 7.82 12.70
C GLN A 24 19.46 8.82 11.65
N ILE A 25 20.04 8.74 10.45
CA ILE A 25 19.39 9.30 9.29
C ILE A 25 18.10 8.47 9.18
N LEU A 26 17.03 8.95 9.82
CA LEU A 26 15.68 8.58 9.43
C LEU A 26 15.54 9.15 8.02
N GLU A 27 16.01 8.41 7.03
CA GLU A 27 15.42 8.53 5.71
C GLU A 27 13.95 8.18 5.94
N VAL A 28 13.13 9.21 6.10
CA VAL A 28 11.69 9.10 6.19
C VAL A 28 11.22 8.68 4.81
N TYR A 29 11.38 7.39 4.52
CA TYR A 29 10.84 6.80 3.34
C TYR A 29 9.34 6.85 3.49
N ARG A 30 8.70 7.72 2.70
CA ARG A 30 7.25 7.76 2.68
C ARG A 30 6.76 6.52 1.94
N PRO A 31 5.90 5.71 2.55
CA PRO A 31 5.18 4.67 1.82
C PRO A 31 4.41 5.29 0.65
N ILE A 32 4.30 4.56 -0.46
CA ILE A 32 3.56 4.97 -1.65
C ILE A 32 2.61 3.87 -2.12
N ILE A 33 1.44 4.29 -2.59
CA ILE A 33 0.50 3.46 -3.33
C ILE A 33 0.14 4.22 -4.60
N VAL A 34 0.53 3.68 -5.76
CA VAL A 34 0.33 4.35 -7.06
C VAL A 34 0.23 3.33 -8.20
N THR A 35 -0.57 3.63 -9.22
CA THR A 35 -0.51 2.91 -10.49
C THR A 35 0.70 3.41 -11.28
N TYR A 36 1.59 2.49 -11.67
CA TYR A 36 2.85 2.84 -12.33
C TYR A 36 2.75 2.83 -13.87
N LYS A 37 2.44 1.66 -14.44
CA LYS A 37 2.36 1.46 -15.89
C LYS A 37 1.44 0.27 -16.19
N SER A 38 1.11 0.09 -17.47
CA SER A 38 0.48 -1.13 -17.97
C SER A 38 1.52 -2.17 -18.38
N GLU A 39 1.19 -3.45 -18.29
CA GLU A 39 2.00 -4.57 -18.80
C GLU A 39 1.12 -5.68 -19.37
N ILE A 40 1.69 -6.56 -20.19
CA ILE A 40 1.02 -7.73 -20.74
C ILE A 40 1.29 -8.93 -19.84
N LEU A 41 0.23 -9.53 -19.30
CA LEU A 41 0.30 -10.77 -18.52
C LEU A 41 -0.77 -11.74 -19.03
N ASN A 42 -0.37 -12.97 -19.36
CA ASN A 42 -1.27 -14.00 -19.93
C ASN A 42 -2.08 -13.48 -21.12
N ASN A 43 -1.42 -12.82 -22.07
CA ASN A 43 -2.01 -12.19 -23.27
C ASN A 43 -3.07 -11.11 -22.99
N LYS A 44 -3.10 -10.54 -21.78
CA LYS A 44 -4.01 -9.45 -21.41
C LYS A 44 -3.20 -8.27 -20.89
N LYS A 45 -3.58 -7.06 -21.33
CA LYS A 45 -3.05 -5.82 -20.76
C LYS A 45 -3.66 -5.61 -19.37
N ILE A 46 -2.81 -5.27 -18.42
CA ILE A 46 -3.16 -5.09 -17.01
C ILE A 46 -2.39 -3.91 -16.41
N ASP A 47 -2.83 -3.42 -15.26
CA ASP A 47 -2.14 -2.36 -14.53
C ASP A 47 -1.14 -2.92 -13.52
N ILE A 48 -0.03 -2.20 -13.34
CA ILE A 48 0.92 -2.46 -12.27
C ILE A 48 0.71 -1.44 -11.15
N GLY A 49 0.36 -1.91 -9.96
CA GLY A 49 0.35 -1.11 -8.74
C GLY A 49 1.65 -1.26 -7.96
N ILE A 50 2.21 -0.15 -7.48
CA ILE A 50 3.32 -0.14 -6.52
C ILE A 50 2.73 0.01 -5.12
N PHE A 51 3.17 -0.85 -4.20
CA PHE A 51 2.78 -0.83 -2.78
C PHE A 51 4.05 -1.03 -1.95
N ASP A 52 4.92 -0.01 -1.94
CA ASP A 52 6.25 -0.07 -1.33
C ASP A 52 6.65 1.31 -0.81
N TYR A 53 7.84 1.40 -0.22
CA TYR A 53 8.50 2.67 0.03
C TYR A 53 9.08 3.24 -1.26
N PHE A 54 9.03 4.57 -1.40
CA PHE A 54 9.70 5.21 -2.52
C PHE A 54 11.22 4.95 -2.44
N LYS A 55 11.76 4.38 -3.51
CA LYS A 55 13.19 4.15 -3.75
C LYS A 55 13.58 4.87 -5.04
N GLN A 56 14.82 5.33 -5.14
CA GLN A 56 15.30 5.96 -6.38
C GLN A 56 15.25 5.01 -7.58
N ASP A 57 15.50 3.73 -7.34
CA ASP A 57 15.44 2.67 -8.36
C ASP A 57 14.09 1.94 -8.30
N THR A 58 13.20 2.27 -9.24
CA THR A 58 11.86 1.68 -9.33
C THR A 58 11.93 0.17 -9.56
N SER A 59 12.93 -0.36 -10.25
CA SER A 59 13.03 -1.81 -10.52
C SER A 59 13.12 -2.67 -9.26
N LYS A 60 13.55 -2.08 -8.14
CA LYS A 60 13.65 -2.71 -6.81
C LYS A 60 12.41 -2.53 -5.93
N MET A 61 11.35 -1.92 -6.46
CA MET A 61 10.08 -1.77 -5.76
C MET A 61 9.23 -3.03 -5.87
N LYS A 62 8.36 -3.25 -4.89
CA LYS A 62 7.35 -4.32 -4.93
C LYS A 62 6.17 -3.91 -5.82
N TYR A 63 5.94 -4.75 -6.82
CA TYR A 63 4.88 -4.59 -7.80
C TYR A 63 3.76 -5.62 -7.62
N GLU A 64 2.53 -5.17 -7.79
CA GLU A 64 1.33 -5.99 -7.82
C GLU A 64 0.65 -5.84 -9.18
N TYR A 65 0.26 -6.97 -9.76
CA TYR A 65 -0.44 -7.02 -11.04
C TYR A 65 -1.94 -6.97 -10.79
N LEU A 66 -2.58 -5.89 -11.22
CA LEU A 66 -3.96 -5.57 -10.93
C LEU A 66 -4.78 -5.57 -12.21
N LYS A 67 -5.97 -6.16 -12.13
CA LYS A 67 -6.93 -6.20 -13.24
C LYS A 67 -8.30 -5.73 -12.76
N TYR A 68 -8.77 -4.65 -13.36
CA TYR A 68 -10.16 -4.22 -13.23
C TYR A 68 -11.03 -4.94 -14.27
N ASP A 69 -12.15 -5.50 -13.84
CA ASP A 69 -13.17 -6.10 -14.70
C ASP A 69 -14.50 -5.37 -14.46
N SER A 70 -14.84 -4.45 -15.37
CA SER A 70 -15.99 -3.56 -15.24
C SER A 70 -17.32 -4.30 -15.40
N ASP A 71 -17.40 -5.30 -16.28
CA ASP A 71 -18.59 -6.16 -16.45
C ASP A 71 -18.97 -6.85 -15.14
N LYS A 72 -17.97 -7.44 -14.49
CA LYS A 72 -18.17 -8.16 -13.23
C LYS A 72 -18.21 -7.25 -12.02
N GLY A 73 -17.73 -6.00 -12.17
CA GLY A 73 -17.56 -5.07 -11.08
C GLY A 73 -16.59 -5.60 -10.03
N VAL A 74 -15.41 -6.07 -10.44
CA VAL A 74 -14.40 -6.61 -9.52
C VAL A 74 -13.00 -6.06 -9.80
N LEU A 75 -12.19 -5.96 -8.74
CA LEU A 75 -10.75 -5.79 -8.82
C LEU A 75 -10.08 -7.10 -8.44
N LEU A 76 -9.16 -7.53 -9.30
CA LEU A 76 -8.40 -8.76 -9.15
C LEU A 76 -6.91 -8.44 -8.97
N LYS A 77 -6.23 -9.25 -8.17
CA LYS A 77 -4.77 -9.31 -8.08
C LYS A 77 -4.28 -10.64 -8.62
N TYR A 78 -3.19 -10.63 -9.38
CA TYR A 78 -2.53 -11.85 -9.82
C TYR A 78 -1.80 -12.54 -8.65
N ASP A 79 -2.12 -13.81 -8.43
CA ASP A 79 -1.40 -14.71 -7.55
C ASP A 79 -0.34 -15.45 -8.37
N LYS A 80 0.93 -15.06 -8.19
CA LYS A 80 2.06 -15.67 -8.89
C LYS A 80 2.23 -17.16 -8.58
N SER A 81 1.88 -17.59 -7.37
CA SER A 81 2.04 -18.99 -6.94
C SER A 81 1.06 -19.90 -7.65
N ASN A 82 -0.20 -19.46 -7.76
CA ASN A 82 -1.26 -20.22 -8.41
C ASN A 82 -1.44 -19.89 -9.90
N LYS A 83 -0.70 -18.89 -10.40
CA LYS A 83 -0.79 -18.36 -11.77
C LYS A 83 -2.21 -17.94 -12.18
N ASP A 84 -2.97 -17.38 -11.25
CA ASP A 84 -4.36 -17.00 -11.47
C ASP A 84 -4.71 -15.67 -10.80
N PHE A 85 -5.79 -15.04 -11.24
CA PHE A 85 -6.31 -13.79 -10.68
C PHE A 85 -7.28 -14.06 -9.54
N LYS A 86 -6.95 -13.57 -8.34
CA LYS A 86 -7.80 -13.62 -7.16
C LYS A 86 -8.54 -12.30 -6.97
N THR A 87 -9.83 -12.38 -6.67
CA THR A 87 -10.65 -11.20 -6.38
C THR A 87 -10.22 -10.59 -5.06
N ILE A 88 -9.86 -9.31 -5.09
CA ILE A 88 -9.51 -8.53 -3.88
C ILE A 88 -10.57 -7.49 -3.55
N LEU A 89 -11.41 -7.10 -4.50
CA LEU A 89 -12.52 -6.17 -4.26
C LEU A 89 -13.72 -6.55 -5.13
N CYS A 90 -14.91 -6.64 -4.54
CA CYS A 90 -16.18 -6.71 -5.26
C CYS A 90 -16.91 -5.38 -5.13
N LEU A 91 -17.11 -4.68 -6.25
CA LEU A 91 -17.79 -3.37 -6.34
C LEU A 91 -19.31 -3.50 -6.31
N ASN A 92 -19.83 -4.71 -6.50
CA ASN A 92 -21.26 -5.02 -6.46
C ASN A 92 -21.62 -5.68 -5.12
N THR A 93 -22.67 -5.18 -4.47
CA THR A 93 -23.08 -5.53 -3.09
C THR A 93 -23.54 -6.98 -2.91
N GLN A 94 -23.89 -7.69 -3.99
CA GLN A 94 -24.55 -8.99 -3.90
C GLN A 94 -23.63 -10.20 -3.67
N ASN A 95 -22.29 -10.07 -3.79
CA ASN A 95 -21.41 -11.24 -3.89
C ASN A 95 -20.15 -11.25 -3.01
N PHE A 96 -19.99 -10.32 -2.06
CA PHE A 96 -18.73 -10.26 -1.30
C PHE A 96 -18.74 -11.22 -0.08
N LYS A 97 -18.18 -12.43 -0.25
CA LYS A 97 -17.76 -13.27 0.88
C LYS A 97 -16.42 -12.74 1.42
N SER A 98 -16.53 -11.73 2.27
CA SER A 98 -15.46 -10.89 2.80
C SER A 98 -14.55 -11.55 3.84
N LYS A 99 -14.08 -12.79 3.61
CA LYS A 99 -13.26 -13.52 4.60
C LYS A 99 -11.91 -14.01 4.09
N GLN A 100 -11.57 -13.77 2.83
CA GLN A 100 -10.24 -14.11 2.34
C GLN A 100 -9.24 -13.02 2.72
N GLU A 101 -8.12 -13.43 3.30
CA GLU A 101 -6.98 -12.56 3.57
C GLU A 101 -6.40 -12.04 2.25
N ILE A 102 -6.25 -10.72 2.16
CA ILE A 102 -5.66 -10.01 1.04
C ILE A 102 -4.30 -9.50 1.50
N LYS A 103 -3.26 -9.74 0.69
CA LYS A 103 -1.91 -9.21 0.89
C LYS A 103 -1.55 -8.30 -0.27
N LEU A 104 -1.12 -7.06 -0.02
CA LEU A 104 -0.66 -6.11 -1.04
C LEU A 104 0.72 -5.54 -0.68
N GLY A 105 1.73 -5.84 -1.49
CA GLY A 105 3.08 -5.32 -1.37
C GLY A 105 3.68 -5.41 0.03
N MET A 106 4.03 -4.25 0.60
CA MET A 106 4.63 -4.16 1.94
C MET A 106 3.63 -4.23 3.11
N PHE A 107 2.32 -4.09 2.85
CA PHE A 107 1.31 -4.09 3.91
C PHE A 107 1.09 -5.49 4.45
N ASP A 108 0.74 -5.60 5.72
CA ASP A 108 0.28 -6.85 6.33
C ASP A 108 -1.01 -7.35 5.69
N GLY A 109 -1.26 -8.65 5.85
CA GLY A 109 -2.51 -9.25 5.36
C GLY A 109 -3.70 -8.57 6.02
N PHE A 110 -4.79 -8.37 5.28
CA PHE A 110 -6.00 -7.71 5.77
C PHE A 110 -7.25 -8.36 5.17
N VAL A 111 -8.38 -8.19 5.85
CA VAL A 111 -9.70 -8.57 5.34
C VAL A 111 -10.50 -7.30 5.14
N LEU A 112 -11.18 -7.20 4.00
CA LEU A 112 -12.09 -6.08 3.73
C LEU A 112 -13.49 -6.41 4.21
N THR A 113 -14.23 -5.42 4.67
CA THR A 113 -15.68 -5.48 4.90
C THR A 113 -16.29 -4.26 4.23
N GLN A 114 -17.33 -4.46 3.43
CA GLN A 114 -18.01 -3.36 2.76
C GLN A 114 -18.84 -2.58 3.78
N GLU A 115 -18.59 -1.27 3.91
CA GLU A 115 -19.39 -0.39 4.78
C GLU A 115 -20.57 0.20 4.01
N ASN A 116 -20.37 0.56 2.75
CA ASN A 116 -21.42 1.01 1.82
C ASN A 116 -21.02 0.77 0.37
N SER A 117 -21.81 1.24 -0.60
CA SER A 117 -21.57 1.05 -2.02
C SER A 117 -20.23 1.62 -2.53
N GLY A 118 -19.65 2.58 -1.82
CA GLY A 118 -18.43 3.28 -2.22
C GLY A 118 -17.24 3.08 -1.29
N SER A 119 -17.36 2.32 -0.20
CA SER A 119 -16.28 2.22 0.79
C SER A 119 -16.19 0.87 1.49
N TYR A 120 -14.96 0.51 1.82
CA TYR A 120 -14.57 -0.74 2.43
C TYR A 120 -13.62 -0.45 3.58
N LYS A 121 -13.89 -1.05 4.73
CA LYS A 121 -13.00 -1.03 5.88
C LYS A 121 -12.09 -2.25 5.85
N ALA A 122 -10.82 -2.04 6.16
CA ALA A 122 -9.86 -3.11 6.34
C ALA A 122 -9.69 -3.44 7.82
N ALA A 123 -9.65 -4.72 8.13
CA ALA A 123 -9.40 -5.26 9.46
C ALA A 123 -8.28 -6.31 9.41
N SER A 124 -7.73 -6.61 10.58
CA SER A 124 -6.79 -7.71 10.73
C SER A 124 -7.43 -9.05 10.35
N PRO A 125 -6.71 -9.95 9.67
CA PRO A 125 -7.17 -11.31 9.42
C PRO A 125 -7.10 -12.18 10.68
N TYR A 126 -6.42 -11.71 11.74
CA TYR A 126 -6.28 -12.43 13.00
C TYR A 126 -7.60 -12.42 13.80
N GLY A 127 -7.84 -13.48 14.58
CA GLY A 127 -9.13 -13.73 15.25
C GLY A 127 -9.54 -12.70 16.31
N ASP A 128 -8.64 -11.84 16.77
CA ASP A 128 -8.92 -10.73 17.69
C ASP A 128 -9.20 -9.40 16.97
N GLY A 129 -9.09 -9.38 15.63
CA GLY A 129 -9.31 -8.21 14.78
C GLY A 129 -8.24 -7.12 14.95
N ARG A 130 -7.15 -7.38 15.69
CA ARG A 130 -6.10 -6.40 15.95
C ARG A 130 -4.82 -6.80 15.23
N TYR A 131 -4.03 -5.80 14.88
CA TYR A 131 -2.64 -6.00 14.48
C TYR A 131 -1.78 -5.86 15.74
N PRO A 132 -0.65 -6.57 15.83
CA PRO A 132 0.39 -6.23 16.79
C PRO A 132 0.88 -4.77 16.59
N SER A 133 1.67 -4.23 17.52
CA SER A 133 2.22 -2.87 17.37
C SER A 133 3.22 -2.78 16.21
N HIS A 134 3.33 -1.59 15.59
CA HIS A 134 4.30 -1.27 14.51
C HIS A 134 4.12 -2.00 13.18
N HIS A 135 2.87 -2.16 12.73
CA HIS A 135 2.55 -2.81 11.47
C HIS A 135 2.14 -1.80 10.38
N LYS A 136 2.44 -2.16 9.13
CA LYS A 136 2.01 -1.39 7.94
C LYS A 136 0.65 -1.92 7.53
N ILE A 137 -0.39 -1.12 7.68
CA ILE A 137 -1.77 -1.60 7.55
C ILE A 137 -2.59 -0.73 6.61
N ILE A 138 -3.37 -1.38 5.75
CA ILE A 138 -4.47 -0.71 5.05
C ILE A 138 -5.61 -0.51 6.05
N LYS A 139 -6.22 0.67 6.03
CA LYS A 139 -7.33 1.05 6.92
C LYS A 139 -8.66 1.03 6.18
N SER A 140 -8.69 1.56 4.97
CA SER A 140 -9.88 1.56 4.13
C SER A 140 -9.55 1.71 2.65
N ILE A 141 -10.51 1.34 1.82
CA ILE A 141 -10.51 1.58 0.38
C ILE A 141 -11.80 2.31 0.03
N GLU A 142 -11.69 3.43 -0.65
CA GLU A 142 -12.82 4.25 -1.12
C GLU A 142 -12.82 4.24 -2.66
N ILE A 143 -14.00 4.05 -3.25
CA ILE A 143 -14.22 4.18 -4.69
C ILE A 143 -14.48 5.64 -4.99
N LEU A 144 -13.54 6.28 -5.69
CA LEU A 144 -13.68 7.68 -6.12
C LEU A 144 -14.42 7.79 -7.44
N GLN A 145 -14.16 6.86 -8.37
CA GLN A 145 -14.81 6.82 -9.67
C GLN A 145 -14.92 5.37 -10.15
N LYS A 146 -16.06 5.03 -10.75
CA LYS A 146 -16.30 3.73 -11.39
C LYS A 146 -17.02 3.96 -12.72
N THR A 147 -16.34 3.69 -13.83
CA THR A 147 -16.90 3.70 -15.19
C THR A 147 -16.63 2.37 -15.88
N LYS A 148 -17.10 2.21 -17.11
CA LYS A 148 -16.80 1.03 -17.92
C LYS A 148 -15.31 0.89 -18.21
N LYS A 149 -14.62 2.01 -18.39
CA LYS A 149 -13.20 2.08 -18.76
C LYS A 149 -12.28 2.12 -17.56
N ARG A 150 -12.70 2.76 -16.45
CA ARG A 150 -11.80 3.13 -15.37
C ARG A 150 -12.40 2.91 -13.98
N LEU A 151 -11.54 2.47 -13.06
CA LEU A 151 -11.77 2.44 -11.64
C LEU A 151 -10.70 3.31 -10.95
N ILE A 152 -11.13 4.34 -10.22
CA ILE A 152 -10.24 5.14 -9.38
C ILE A 152 -10.57 4.84 -7.93
N ILE A 153 -9.57 4.40 -7.17
CA ILE A 153 -9.71 4.10 -5.75
C ILE A 153 -8.69 4.87 -4.93
N ARG A 154 -9.13 5.31 -3.74
CA ARG A 154 -8.27 5.82 -2.68
C ARG A 154 -8.04 4.72 -1.67
N VAL A 155 -6.78 4.41 -1.40
CA VAL A 155 -6.37 3.47 -0.37
C VAL A 155 -5.83 4.27 0.80
N ASN A 156 -6.52 4.25 1.94
CA ASN A 156 -6.06 4.88 3.18
C ASN A 156 -5.28 3.84 4.00
N TYR A 157 -4.11 4.21 4.48
CA TYR A 157 -3.22 3.29 5.18
C TYR A 157 -2.38 3.99 6.25
N GLN A 158 -1.73 3.18 7.07
CA GLN A 158 -0.91 3.61 8.19
C GLN A 158 0.44 2.87 8.17
N ASP A 159 1.52 3.56 8.49
CA ASP A 159 2.86 2.95 8.64
C ASP A 159 3.13 2.48 10.08
N GLU A 160 4.33 1.92 10.29
CA GLU A 160 4.81 1.43 11.58
C GLU A 160 4.96 2.51 12.67
N PHE A 161 4.97 3.79 12.28
CA PHE A 161 5.02 4.97 13.17
C PHE A 161 3.63 5.58 13.42
N GLU A 162 2.58 4.87 12.98
CA GLU A 162 1.19 5.30 13.08
C GLU A 162 0.83 6.54 12.24
N TRP A 163 1.70 6.95 11.33
CA TRP A 163 1.42 8.05 10.43
C TRP A 163 0.40 7.61 9.39
N LYS A 164 -0.58 8.48 9.14
CA LYS A 164 -1.70 8.23 8.25
C LYS A 164 -1.40 8.80 6.86
N TYR A 165 -1.65 7.99 5.85
CA TYR A 165 -1.45 8.36 4.45
C TYR A 165 -2.62 7.87 3.61
N PHE A 166 -2.59 8.30 2.35
CA PHE A 166 -3.39 7.70 1.32
C PHE A 166 -2.56 7.57 0.04
N GLY A 167 -3.00 6.67 -0.84
CA GLY A 167 -2.53 6.65 -2.22
C GLY A 167 -3.71 6.41 -3.16
N ILE A 168 -3.50 6.73 -4.42
CA ILE A 168 -4.52 6.67 -5.46
C ILE A 168 -4.09 5.63 -6.48
N LEU A 169 -5.00 4.70 -6.76
CA LEU A 169 -4.85 3.76 -7.86
C LEU A 169 -5.85 4.14 -8.94
N VAL A 170 -5.33 4.29 -10.15
CA VAL A 170 -6.10 4.46 -11.38
C VAL A 170 -5.96 3.17 -12.17
N LEU A 171 -7.05 2.47 -12.37
CA LEU A 171 -7.08 1.14 -12.97
C LEU A 171 -7.98 1.17 -14.20
N ASN A 172 -7.56 0.52 -15.28
CA ASN A 172 -8.27 0.51 -16.55
C ASN A 172 -8.78 -0.90 -16.87
N ASP A 173 -9.99 -0.96 -17.41
CA ASP A 173 -10.48 -2.14 -18.10
C ASP A 173 -10.12 -2.02 -19.58
N TYR A 174 -8.99 -2.61 -19.95
CA TYR A 174 -8.41 -2.49 -21.28
C TYR A 174 -9.27 -3.07 -22.41
N ARG A 175 -10.33 -3.84 -22.11
CA ARG A 175 -11.31 -4.26 -23.13
C ARG A 175 -12.09 -3.08 -23.70
N TYR A 176 -12.16 -1.98 -22.95
CA TYR A 176 -12.92 -0.78 -23.27
C TYR A 176 -12.02 0.43 -23.43
N GLU A 177 -10.70 0.25 -23.66
CA GLU A 177 -9.75 1.37 -23.75
C GLU A 177 -10.06 2.33 -24.90
N ASN A 178 -10.74 1.84 -25.95
CA ASN A 178 -11.15 2.60 -27.14
C ASN A 178 -12.59 3.14 -27.06
N LEU A 179 -13.31 2.94 -25.95
CA LEU A 179 -14.59 3.62 -25.75
C LEU A 179 -14.35 5.09 -25.37
N GLU A 180 -15.22 5.95 -25.89
CA GLU A 180 -15.37 7.32 -25.38
C GLU A 180 -15.80 7.24 -23.90
N ASP A 181 -15.26 8.13 -23.08
CA ASP A 181 -15.65 8.19 -21.68
C ASP A 181 -17.04 8.83 -21.62
N ASP A 182 -18.08 8.03 -21.37
CA ASP A 182 -19.42 8.56 -21.08
C ASP A 182 -19.32 9.46 -19.85
N GLU A 183 -19.65 10.76 -20.00
CA GLU A 183 -19.68 11.78 -18.93
C GLU A 183 -20.63 11.41 -17.79
#